data_AF-A0A2E4HJ76-F1
#
_entry.id   AF-A0A2E4HJ76-F1
#
_cell.length_a   1.000
_cell.length_b   1.000
_cell.length_c   1.000
_cell.angle_alpha   90.00
_cell.angle_beta   90.00
_cell.angle_gamma   90.00
#
_symmetry.space_group_name_H-M   'P 1'
#
loop_
_entity.id
_entity.type
_entity.pdbx_description
1 polymer ?
#
loop_
_entity_poly.entity_id
_entity_poly.type
_entity_poly.pdbx_seq_one_letter_code
_entity_poly.pdbx_strand_id
1 'polypeptide(L)'
;MDRPLKKLADFVHFRGKMVRLRLSDSFLERTGKRNLVGTINHVEDQVIKIESKDKMIFEVSFNEIVKGKLEIDWNAELEKDSGFHR
;
A
#
# COMPACT_ATOMS: atom_id res chain seq x y z
N MET A 1 3.14 15.26 4.11
CA MET A 1 3.10 14.55 5.40
C MET A 1 2.74 13.10 5.15
N ASP A 2 3.67 12.16 5.28
CA ASP A 2 3.38 10.73 5.17
C ASP A 2 2.42 10.29 6.30
N ARG A 3 1.30 9.63 5.97
CA ARG A 3 0.44 9.01 6.98
C ARG A 3 0.97 7.62 7.33
N PRO A 4 1.31 7.34 8.60
CA PRO A 4 1.74 6.01 9.01
C PRO A 4 0.54 5.05 9.03
N LEU A 5 0.71 3.88 8.41
CA LEU A 5 -0.28 2.81 8.43
C LEU A 5 0.09 1.87 9.59
N LYS A 6 -0.76 1.80 10.62
CA LYS A 6 -0.49 1.04 11.85
C LYS A 6 -1.46 -0.10 12.08
N LYS A 7 -2.64 -0.05 11.47
CA LYS A 7 -3.70 -1.04 11.64
C LYS A 7 -4.12 -1.56 10.28
N LEU A 8 -4.61 -2.80 10.23
CA LEU A 8 -5.17 -3.38 9.01
C LEU A 8 -6.29 -2.52 8.41
N ALA A 9 -7.14 -1.93 9.27
CA ALA A 9 -8.21 -1.03 8.85
C ALA A 9 -7.70 0.18 8.04
N ASP A 10 -6.48 0.65 8.29
CA ASP A 10 -5.88 1.72 7.48
C ASP A 10 -5.68 1.23 6.04
N PHE A 11 -5.17 0.02 5.84
CA PHE A 11 -4.95 -0.55 4.51
C PHE A 11 -6.26 -0.73 3.74
N VAL A 12 -7.33 -1.14 4.43
CA VAL A 12 -8.67 -1.23 3.84
C VAL A 12 -9.17 0.15 3.41
N HIS A 13 -9.00 1.16 4.26
CA HIS A 13 -9.43 2.53 4.00
C HIS A 13 -8.66 3.17 2.83
N PHE A 14 -7.36 2.88 2.72
CA PHE A 14 -6.49 3.40 1.66
C PHE A 14 -6.36 2.47 0.46
N ARG A 15 -7.32 1.55 0.26
CA ARG A 15 -7.37 0.72 -0.95
C ARG A 15 -7.35 1.61 -2.21
N GLY A 16 -6.52 1.23 -3.18
CA GLY A 16 -6.27 1.99 -4.41
C GLY A 16 -5.25 3.12 -4.27
N LYS A 17 -4.67 3.34 -3.08
CA LYS A 17 -3.59 4.31 -2.88
C LYS A 17 -2.22 3.63 -2.87
N MET A 18 -1.19 4.41 -3.21
CA MET A 18 0.20 3.95 -3.22
C MET A 18 0.77 3.96 -1.80
N VAL A 19 1.49 2.89 -1.44
CA VAL A 19 2.08 2.70 -0.12
C VAL A 19 3.51 2.20 -0.22
N ARG A 20 4.30 2.55 0.79
CA ARG A 20 5.64 2.06 1.02
C ARG A 20 5.67 1.24 2.29
N LEU A 21 5.99 -0.04 2.14
CA LEU A 21 6.05 -1.01 3.23
C LEU A 21 7.50 -1.43 3.47
N ARG A 22 7.89 -1.48 4.74
CA ARG A 22 9.08 -2.18 5.21
C ARG A 22 8.63 -3.52 5.76
N LEU A 23 9.21 -4.58 5.24
CA LEU A 23 8.86 -5.95 5.56
C LEU A 23 9.84 -6.53 6.57
N SER A 24 9.39 -7.58 7.26
CA SER A 24 10.16 -8.32 8.24
C SER A 24 11.27 -9.16 7.59
N ASP A 25 12.22 -9.61 8.39
CA ASP A 25 13.30 -10.50 7.93
C ASP A 25 12.73 -11.82 7.37
N SER A 26 11.66 -12.35 7.98
CA SER A 26 11.02 -13.59 7.50
C SER A 26 10.47 -13.45 6.06
N PHE A 27 9.88 -12.30 5.74
CA PHE A 27 9.45 -12.02 4.36
C PHE A 27 10.65 -11.83 3.41
N LEU A 28 11.69 -11.13 3.89
CA LEU A 28 12.93 -10.93 3.13
C LEU A 28 13.58 -12.27 2.75
N GLU A 29 13.65 -13.23 3.67
CA GLU A 29 14.21 -14.57 3.39
C GLU A 29 13.39 -15.31 2.32
N ARG A 30 12.05 -15.16 2.34
CA ARG A 30 11.15 -15.82 1.38
C ARG A 30 11.18 -15.21 -0.02
N THR A 31 11.25 -13.88 -0.14
CA THR A 31 11.08 -13.19 -1.43
C THR A 31 12.28 -12.37 -1.89
N GLY A 32 13.33 -12.26 -1.06
CA GLY A 32 14.47 -11.37 -1.30
C GLY A 32 14.13 -9.87 -1.21
N LYS A 33 12.97 -9.48 -0.66
CA LYS A 33 12.54 -8.07 -0.60
C LYS A 33 12.38 -7.56 0.82
N ARG A 34 13.16 -6.52 1.16
CA ARG A 34 13.07 -5.80 2.44
C ARG A 34 12.06 -4.65 2.43
N ASN A 35 11.89 -4.03 1.27
CA ASN A 35 10.98 -2.91 1.06
C ASN A 35 10.11 -3.20 -0.15
N LEU A 36 8.84 -2.84 -0.04
CA LEU A 36 7.86 -2.98 -1.11
C LEU A 36 7.16 -1.65 -1.31
N VAL A 37 7.12 -1.19 -2.56
CA VAL A 37 6.38 0.00 -2.98
C VAL A 37 5.36 -0.42 -4.02
N GLY A 38 4.11 -0.03 -3.82
CA GLY A 38 3.02 -0.38 -4.73
C GLY A 38 1.67 0.12 -4.26
N THR A 39 0.65 -0.15 -5.03
CA THR A 39 -0.74 0.24 -4.76
C THR A 39 -1.46 -0.86 -3.99
N ILE A 40 -2.27 -0.50 -2.99
CA ILE A 40 -3.12 -1.46 -2.29
C ILE A 40 -4.23 -1.92 -3.24
N ASN A 41 -4.10 -3.13 -3.80
CA ASN A 41 -5.08 -3.69 -4.73
C ASN A 41 -6.28 -4.28 -3.95
N HIS A 42 -6.00 -5.10 -2.94
CA HIS A 42 -7.03 -5.76 -2.11
C HIS A 42 -6.51 -6.08 -0.70
N VAL A 43 -7.42 -6.22 0.26
CA VAL A 43 -7.11 -6.64 1.63
C VAL A 43 -8.16 -7.68 2.04
N GLU A 44 -7.71 -8.87 2.38
CA GLU A 44 -8.56 -10.00 2.78
C GLU A 44 -7.98 -10.65 4.03
N ASP A 45 -8.80 -10.85 5.06
CA ASP A 45 -8.42 -11.34 6.39
C ASP A 45 -7.25 -10.59 7.04
N GLN A 46 -6.02 -11.01 6.77
CA GLN A 46 -4.78 -10.36 7.21
C GLN A 46 -3.74 -10.24 6.09
N VAL A 47 -4.12 -10.53 4.85
CA VAL A 47 -3.26 -10.50 3.67
C VAL A 47 -3.58 -9.27 2.84
N ILE A 48 -2.54 -8.48 2.57
CA ILE A 48 -2.61 -7.25 1.80
C ILE A 48 -1.98 -7.53 0.44
N LYS A 49 -2.79 -7.42 -0.62
CA LYS A 49 -2.35 -7.55 -2.00
C LYS A 49 -1.84 -6.20 -2.49
N ILE A 50 -0.53 -6.10 -2.70
CA ILE A 50 0.14 -4.91 -3.19
C ILE A 50 0.54 -5.10 -4.64
N GLU A 51 0.10 -4.20 -5.51
CA GLU A 51 0.49 -4.17 -6.91
C GLU A 51 1.67 -3.22 -7.10
N SER A 52 2.83 -3.75 -7.50
CA SER A 52 4.00 -2.93 -7.84
C SER A 52 3.85 -2.26 -9.21
N LYS A 53 4.71 -1.27 -9.50
CA LYS A 53 4.74 -0.56 -10.79
C LYS A 53 4.87 -1.48 -12.00
N ASP A 54 5.57 -2.60 -11.84
CA ASP A 54 5.72 -3.65 -12.87
C ASP A 54 4.46 -4.54 -13.03
N LYS A 55 3.31 -4.14 -12.46
CA LYS A 55 2.04 -4.90 -12.41
C LYS A 55 2.14 -6.27 -11.73
N MET A 56 3.19 -6.49 -10.94
CA MET A 56 3.34 -7.68 -10.12
C MET A 56 2.52 -7.54 -8.83
N ILE A 57 1.72 -8.56 -8.52
CA ILE A 57 0.94 -8.62 -7.28
C ILE A 57 1.76 -9.37 -6.23
N PHE A 58 1.95 -8.73 -5.08
CA PHE A 58 2.60 -9.29 -3.90
C PHE A 58 1.58 -9.46 -2.78
N GLU A 59 1.50 -10.67 -2.24
CA GLU A 59 0.68 -10.99 -1.10
C GLU A 59 1.52 -10.85 0.17
N VAL A 60 1.19 -9.87 1.00
CA VAL A 60 1.95 -9.54 2.21
C VAL A 60 1.04 -9.68 3.41
N SER A 61 1.38 -10.56 4.34
CA SER A 61 0.64 -10.64 5.60
C SER A 61 0.89 -9.39 6.44
N PHE A 62 -0.14 -8.85 7.07
CA PHE A 62 -0.03 -7.67 7.93
C PHE A 62 1.00 -7.87 9.06
N ASN A 63 1.12 -9.08 9.60
CA ASN A 63 2.12 -9.44 10.62
C ASN A 63 3.56 -9.36 10.12
N GLU A 64 3.77 -9.44 8.80
CA GLU A 64 5.09 -9.34 8.18
C GLU A 64 5.48 -7.89 7.88
N ILE A 65 4.56 -6.92 8.09
CA ILE A 65 4.81 -5.50 7.86
C ILE A 65 5.36 -4.87 9.14
N VAL A 66 6.63 -4.47 9.08
CA VAL A 66 7.30 -3.75 10.18
C VAL A 66 6.90 -2.28 10.19
N LYS A 67 6.72 -1.67 9.01
CA LYS A 67 6.34 -0.25 8.89
C LYS A 67 5.59 0.00 7.59
N GLY A 68 4.39 0.57 7.68
CA GLY A 68 3.64 1.06 6.53
C GLY A 68 3.59 2.58 6.48
N LYS A 69 3.76 3.16 5.29
CA LYS A 69 3.54 4.57 5.01
C LYS A 69 2.69 4.73 3.77
N LEU A 70 1.69 5.60 3.84
CA LEU A 70 0.94 6.04 2.67
C LEU A 70 1.78 7.04 1.88
N GLU A 71 2.01 6.78 0.59
CA GLU A 71 2.50 7.81 -0.33
C GLU A 71 1.29 8.62 -0.82
N ILE A 72 1.23 9.86 -0.37
CA ILE A 72 0.23 10.82 -0.84
C ILE A 72 0.73 11.36 -2.16
N ASP A 73 0.18 10.83 -3.25
CA ASP A 73 0.31 11.46 -4.55
C ASP A 73 -0.70 12.62 -4.62
N TRP A 74 -0.18 13.85 -4.54
CA TRP A 74 -1.00 15.07 -4.58
C TRP A 74 -1.62 15.32 -5.96
N ASN A 75 -1.20 14.61 -7.01
CA ASN A 75 -1.72 14.79 -8.37
C ASN A 75 -3.08 14.12 -8.56
N ALA A 76 -3.34 12.99 -7.89
CA ALA A 76 -4.60 12.26 -7.99
C ALA A 76 -5.81 12.96 -7.31
N GLU A 77 -5.57 13.98 -6.47
CA GLU A 77 -6.63 14.73 -5.79
C GLU A 77 -7.18 15.90 -6.63
N LEU A 78 -6.41 16.39 -7.62
CA LEU A 78 -6.79 17.54 -8.44
C LEU A 78 -7.74 17.19 -9.60
N GLU A 79 -7.80 15.93 -10.01
CA GLU A 79 -8.70 15.48 -11.09
C GLU A 79 -10.12 15.12 -10.62
N LYS A 80 -10.36 15.00 -9.31
CA LYS A 80 -11.71 14.73 -8.77
C LYS A 80 -12.53 16.00 -8.50
N ASP A 81 -11.88 17.16 -8.38
CA ASP A 81 -12.55 18.44 -8.12
C ASP A 81 -12.87 19.24 -9.41
N SER A 82 -12.28 18.87 -10.56
CA SER A 82 -12.55 19.53 -11.85
C SER A 82 -13.81 19.00 -12.56
N GLY A 83 -14.69 18.33 -11.82
CA GLY A 83 -15.90 17.68 -12.31
C GLY A 83 -17.21 18.38 -11.91
N PHE A 84 -17.25 19.71 -11.80
CA PHE A 84 -18.46 20.54 -11.67
C PHE A 84 -18.08 21.92 -12.27
N HIS A 85 -18.64 22.45 -13.36
CA HIS A 85 -20.04 22.57 -13.75
C HIS A 85 -20.19 22.58 -15.29
N ARG A 86 -21.40 22.20 -15.67
CA ARG A 86 -22.06 22.28 -16.98
C ARG A 86 -21.92 23.63 -17.69
#